data_AF-A0A7J8Z811-F1
#
_entry.id   AF-A0A7J8Z811-F1
#
_cell.length_a   1.000
_cell.length_b   1.000
_cell.length_c   1.000
_cell.angle_alpha   90.00
_cell.angle_beta   90.00
_cell.angle_gamma   90.00
#
_symmetry.space_group_name_H-M   'P 1'
#
loop_
_entity.id
_entity.type
_entity.pdbx_description
1 polymer ?
#
loop_
_entity_poly.entity_id
_entity_poly.type
_entity_poly.pdbx_seq_one_letter_code
_entity_poly.pdbx_strand_id
1 'polypeptide(L)'
;MLSIGGGAGSYNLTSAEDARQVATYLWNNFLGGISSSRPLGDAILDGVDFDIEGGTNQHWDDLAKYLSGYGKRGTKVYLTAAPQCPSPDAWVGGALKTGLFYYVWVQFYNNPPCQYSSSSIGNLEDAWKQWTTDIPATKVFLGLPAAPASFR
;
A
#
# COMPACT_ATOMS: atom_id res chain seq x y z
N MET A 1 7.67 7.27 -5.23
CA MET A 1 7.45 5.89 -4.72
C MET A 1 7.32 4.94 -5.90
N LEU A 2 7.59 3.64 -5.68
CA LEU A 2 7.19 2.55 -6.58
C LEU A 2 5.97 1.85 -6.00
N SER A 3 4.88 1.74 -6.76
CA SER A 3 3.72 0.97 -6.35
C SER A 3 3.86 -0.50 -6.76
N ILE A 4 3.56 -1.40 -5.82
CA ILE A 4 3.53 -2.85 -6.02
C ILE A 4 2.09 -3.36 -5.95
N GLY A 5 1.76 -4.33 -6.81
CA GLY A 5 0.41 -4.86 -6.94
C GLY A 5 -0.35 -4.21 -8.10
N GLY A 6 -1.48 -3.59 -7.79
CA GLY A 6 -2.49 -3.04 -8.69
C GLY A 6 -3.58 -4.04 -9.04
N GLY A 7 -4.65 -3.56 -9.68
CA GLY A 7 -5.84 -4.37 -10.01
C GLY A 7 -5.64 -5.47 -11.07
N ALA A 8 -4.42 -5.72 -11.55
CA ALA A 8 -4.11 -6.78 -12.49
C ALA A 8 -2.72 -7.38 -12.23
N GLY A 9 -2.56 -8.66 -12.59
CA GLY A 9 -1.30 -9.40 -12.44
C GLY A 9 -1.44 -10.62 -11.53
N SER A 10 -0.37 -11.43 -11.49
CA SER A 10 -0.30 -12.64 -10.65
C SER A 10 0.80 -12.47 -9.61
N TYR A 11 0.64 -11.46 -8.75
CA TYR A 11 1.55 -11.23 -7.63
C TYR A 11 1.06 -11.95 -6.37
N ASN A 12 2.00 -12.51 -5.61
CA ASN A 12 1.71 -13.17 -4.34
C ASN A 12 3.00 -13.21 -3.49
N LEU A 13 2.85 -13.38 -2.17
CA LEU A 13 3.92 -13.73 -1.25
C LEU A 13 3.59 -15.07 -0.61
N THR A 14 4.53 -16.01 -0.68
CA THR A 14 4.29 -17.40 -0.26
C THR A 14 4.85 -17.73 1.12
N SER A 15 5.72 -16.87 1.65
CA SER A 15 6.34 -17.01 2.97
C SER A 15 6.98 -15.70 3.44
N ALA A 16 7.36 -15.63 4.72
CA ALA A 16 8.18 -14.53 5.23
C ALA A 16 9.55 -14.43 4.53
N GLU A 17 10.11 -15.57 4.12
CA GLU A 17 11.37 -15.62 3.38
C GLU A 17 11.23 -15.05 1.96
N ASP A 18 10.12 -15.38 1.28
CA ASP A 18 9.76 -14.78 0.00
C ASP A 18 9.59 -13.26 0.12
N ALA A 19 8.88 -12.80 1.15
CA ALA A 19 8.76 -11.37 1.47
C ALA A 19 10.13 -10.71 1.71
N ARG A 20 11.07 -11.38 2.37
CA ARG A 20 12.44 -10.89 2.58
C ARG A 20 13.21 -10.77 1.27
N GLN A 21 13.06 -11.73 0.37
CA GLN A 21 13.69 -11.72 -0.95
C GLN A 21 13.16 -10.56 -1.80
N VAL A 22 11.83 -10.36 -1.83
CA VAL A 22 11.20 -9.21 -2.48
C VAL A 22 11.67 -7.90 -1.87
N ALA A 23 11.74 -7.78 -0.54
CA ALA A 23 12.25 -6.58 0.13
C ALA A 23 13.69 -6.26 -0.29
N THR A 24 14.54 -7.28 -0.40
CA THR A 24 15.94 -7.16 -0.82
C THR A 24 16.04 -6.73 -2.29
N TYR A 25 15.21 -7.31 -3.15
CA TYR A 25 15.12 -6.93 -4.55
C TYR A 25 14.71 -5.45 -4.69
N LEU A 26 13.66 -5.02 -4.01
CA LEU A 26 13.19 -3.63 -4.02
C LEU A 26 14.27 -2.67 -3.50
N TRP A 27 14.93 -3.03 -2.40
CA TRP A 27 16.03 -2.25 -1.83
C TRP A 27 17.16 -2.02 -2.85
N ASN A 28 17.63 -3.09 -3.48
CA ASN A 28 18.79 -3.06 -4.39
C ASN A 28 18.49 -2.42 -5.75
N ASN A 29 17.26 -2.52 -6.24
CA ASN A 29 16.92 -2.11 -7.60
C ASN A 29 16.21 -0.76 -7.70
N PHE A 30 15.55 -0.30 -6.62
CA PHE A 30 14.73 0.91 -6.65
C PHE A 30 15.02 1.89 -5.51
N LEU A 31 15.59 1.41 -4.40
CA LEU A 31 15.91 2.23 -3.24
C LEU A 31 17.44 2.39 -3.11
N GLY A 32 17.95 2.52 -1.89
CA GLY A 32 19.34 2.86 -1.58
C GLY A 32 20.35 1.70 -1.66
N GLY A 33 19.93 0.51 -2.10
CA GLY A 33 20.85 -0.59 -2.37
C GLY A 33 21.51 -0.49 -3.75
N ILE A 34 22.31 -1.50 -4.09
CA ILE A 34 23.12 -1.51 -5.31
C ILE A 34 22.72 -2.72 -6.17
N SER A 35 22.55 -2.47 -7.47
CA SER A 35 22.30 -3.48 -8.50
C SER A 35 22.92 -3.00 -9.81
N SER A 36 23.46 -3.92 -10.60
CA SER A 36 24.02 -3.62 -11.93
C SER A 36 22.95 -3.43 -13.00
N SER A 37 21.69 -3.74 -12.71
CA SER A 37 20.58 -3.75 -13.67
C SER A 37 19.31 -3.15 -13.07
N ARG A 38 19.39 -1.90 -12.59
CA ARG A 38 18.24 -1.18 -12.02
C ARG A 38 17.20 -0.87 -13.11
N PRO A 39 15.93 -1.29 -12.97
CA PRO A 39 14.92 -1.11 -14.02
C PRO A 39 14.62 0.35 -14.38
N LEU A 40 14.72 1.26 -13.41
CA LEU A 40 14.49 2.70 -13.60
C LEU A 40 15.82 3.49 -13.62
N GLY A 41 16.93 2.82 -13.91
CA GLY A 41 18.27 3.41 -13.88
C GLY A 41 18.71 3.78 -12.46
N ASP A 42 19.59 4.79 -12.37
CA ASP A 42 20.26 5.18 -11.12
C ASP A 42 19.38 5.96 -10.15
N ALA A 43 18.11 6.20 -10.48
CA ALA A 43 17.16 6.87 -9.61
C ALA A 43 16.98 6.10 -8.30
N ILE A 44 17.03 6.82 -7.18
CA ILE A 44 16.73 6.29 -5.84
C ILE A 44 15.35 6.81 -5.46
N LEU A 45 14.37 5.91 -5.36
CA LEU A 45 13.01 6.28 -4.99
C LEU A 45 12.88 6.49 -3.48
N ASP A 46 11.91 7.31 -3.08
CA ASP A 46 11.66 7.63 -1.66
C ASP A 46 11.05 6.46 -0.87
N GLY A 47 10.43 5.50 -1.56
CA GLY A 47 9.61 4.50 -0.87
C GLY A 47 8.82 3.56 -1.77
N VAL A 48 8.06 2.69 -1.13
CA VAL A 48 7.24 1.63 -1.73
C VAL A 48 5.79 1.83 -1.33
N ASP A 49 4.90 1.76 -2.31
CA ASP A 49 3.46 1.81 -2.14
C ASP A 49 2.83 0.42 -2.30
N PHE A 50 1.98 0.03 -1.37
CA PHE A 50 1.30 -1.25 -1.32
C PHE A 50 -0.13 -1.07 -1.86
N ASP A 51 -0.29 -1.26 -3.17
CA ASP A 51 -1.59 -1.30 -3.84
C ASP A 51 -2.02 -2.75 -4.03
N ILE A 52 -2.30 -3.44 -2.92
CA ILE A 52 -2.60 -4.87 -2.93
C ILE A 52 -4.11 -5.08 -3.07
N GLU A 53 -4.54 -5.53 -4.24
CA GLU A 53 -5.96 -5.65 -4.58
C GLU A 53 -6.43 -7.11 -4.72
N GLY A 54 -5.56 -8.10 -4.49
CA GLY A 54 -5.91 -9.51 -4.59
C GLY A 54 -4.79 -10.48 -4.22
N GLY A 55 -5.04 -11.78 -4.44
CA GLY A 55 -4.08 -12.85 -4.18
C GLY A 55 -4.14 -13.36 -2.74
N THR A 56 -3.10 -13.10 -1.95
CA THR A 56 -3.01 -13.47 -0.53
C THR A 56 -3.20 -12.27 0.38
N ASN A 57 -3.62 -12.53 1.62
CA ASN A 57 -3.57 -11.56 2.71
C ASN A 57 -2.40 -11.81 3.69
N GLN A 58 -1.49 -12.73 3.35
CA GLN A 58 -0.35 -13.11 4.20
C GLN A 58 0.94 -12.40 3.77
N HIS A 59 1.86 -12.23 4.72
CA HIS A 59 3.25 -11.80 4.52
C HIS A 59 3.48 -10.36 4.02
N TRP A 60 2.44 -9.59 3.73
CA TRP A 60 2.57 -8.15 3.44
C TRP A 60 3.11 -7.37 4.64
N ASP A 61 2.79 -7.81 5.86
CA ASP A 61 3.34 -7.26 7.10
C ASP A 61 4.82 -7.59 7.27
N ASP A 62 5.25 -8.78 6.89
CA ASP A 62 6.67 -9.17 6.86
C ASP A 62 7.44 -8.32 5.85
N LEU A 63 6.91 -8.13 4.64
CA LEU A 63 7.49 -7.26 3.62
C LEU A 63 7.65 -5.82 4.14
N ALA A 64 6.61 -5.28 4.79
CA ALA A 64 6.67 -3.93 5.40
C ALA A 64 7.76 -3.84 6.48
N LYS A 65 7.88 -4.84 7.36
CA LYS A 65 8.91 -4.88 8.41
C LYS A 65 10.32 -4.92 7.80
N TYR A 66 10.55 -5.73 6.78
CA TYR A 66 11.87 -5.81 6.13
C TYR A 66 12.25 -4.51 5.41
N LEU A 67 11.33 -3.91 4.65
CA LEU A 67 11.56 -2.62 3.98
C LEU A 67 11.83 -1.50 4.99
N SER A 68 11.02 -1.41 6.05
CA SER A 68 11.25 -0.47 7.14
C SER A 68 12.62 -0.66 7.82
N GLY A 69 13.07 -1.92 7.94
CA GLY A 69 14.37 -2.27 8.47
C GLY A 69 15.55 -1.67 7.68
N TYR A 70 15.44 -1.56 6.36
CA TYR A 70 16.47 -0.89 5.54
C TYR A 70 16.56 0.61 5.81
N GLY A 71 15.42 1.26 6.12
CA GLY A 71 15.37 2.67 6.47
C GLY A 71 16.20 3.04 7.72
N LYS A 72 16.49 2.07 8.60
CA LYS A 72 17.34 2.27 9.78
C LYS A 72 18.83 2.37 9.47
N ARG A 73 19.25 1.99 8.26
CA ARG A 73 20.67 1.95 7.83
C ARG A 73 21.12 3.24 7.13
N GLY A 74 20.29 4.27 7.11
CA GLY A 74 20.59 5.54 6.45
C GLY A 74 19.32 6.23 5.99
N THR A 75 19.07 6.21 4.68
CA THR A 75 17.92 6.88 4.06
C THR A 75 16.61 6.23 4.47
N LYS A 76 15.69 7.02 5.03
CA LYS A 76 14.33 6.59 5.38
C LYS A 76 13.62 6.03 4.14
N VAL A 77 13.00 4.86 4.29
CA VAL A 77 12.12 4.26 3.29
C VAL A 77 10.68 4.58 3.67
N TYR A 78 9.97 5.38 2.86
CA TYR A 78 8.55 5.64 3.07
C TYR A 78 7.74 4.42 2.64
N LEU A 79 6.82 3.98 3.52
CA LEU A 79 5.84 2.95 3.19
C LEU A 79 4.47 3.60 3.12
N THR A 80 3.78 3.33 2.02
CA THR A 80 2.41 3.79 1.78
C THR A 80 1.52 2.63 1.36
N ALA A 81 0.21 2.77 1.50
CA ALA A 81 -0.74 1.73 1.11
C ALA A 81 -2.01 2.32 0.51
N ALA A 82 -2.59 1.57 -0.43
CA ALA A 82 -3.86 1.85 -1.09
C ALA A 82 -4.93 0.80 -0.73
N PRO A 83 -5.38 0.68 0.52
CA PRO A 83 -6.44 -0.27 0.86
C PRO A 83 -7.76 0.12 0.18
N GLN A 84 -8.62 -0.88 -0.05
CA GLN A 84 -10.02 -0.66 -0.42
C GLN A 84 -10.77 -0.01 0.76
N CYS A 85 -11.85 0.73 0.49
CA CYS A 85 -12.59 1.40 1.57
C CYS A 85 -13.31 0.50 2.59
N PRO A 86 -13.69 -0.76 2.32
CA PRO A 86 -14.21 -1.64 3.36
C PRO A 86 -13.16 -1.90 4.45
N SER A 87 -13.48 -1.56 5.71
CA SER A 87 -12.57 -1.75 6.84
C SER A 87 -13.00 -2.95 7.72
N PRO A 88 -12.06 -3.81 8.16
CA PRO A 88 -10.64 -3.80 7.80
C PRO A 88 -10.42 -4.27 6.36
N ASP A 89 -9.39 -3.72 5.71
CA ASP A 89 -9.01 -4.14 4.37
C ASP A 89 -8.62 -5.63 4.33
N ALA A 90 -9.13 -6.34 3.33
CA ALA A 90 -9.01 -7.80 3.22
C ALA A 90 -7.59 -8.27 2.92
N TRP A 91 -6.77 -7.45 2.26
CA TRP A 91 -5.47 -7.84 1.69
C TRP A 91 -4.30 -7.27 2.49
N VAL A 92 -4.31 -5.95 2.72
CA VAL A 92 -3.21 -5.21 3.38
C VAL A 92 -3.53 -4.84 4.83
N GLY A 93 -4.72 -5.17 5.33
CA GLY A 93 -5.14 -4.88 6.71
C GLY A 93 -4.19 -5.42 7.79
N GLY A 94 -3.59 -6.60 7.56
CA GLY A 94 -2.56 -7.15 8.46
C GLY A 94 -1.29 -6.29 8.51
N ALA A 95 -0.85 -5.78 7.36
CA ALA A 95 0.32 -4.92 7.26
C ALA A 95 0.09 -3.54 7.90
N LEU A 96 -1.11 -2.96 7.71
CA LEU A 96 -1.47 -1.67 8.30
C LEU A 96 -1.39 -1.65 9.82
N LYS A 97 -1.75 -2.76 10.48
CA LYS A 97 -1.67 -2.91 11.95
C LYS A 97 -0.25 -2.80 12.51
N THR A 98 0.78 -2.92 11.68
CA THR A 98 2.18 -2.76 12.11
C THR A 98 2.52 -1.31 12.51
N GLY A 99 1.74 -0.32 12.06
CA GLY A 99 2.05 1.10 12.28
C GLY A 99 3.24 1.62 11.48
N LEU A 100 3.69 0.87 10.46
CA LEU A 100 4.84 1.24 9.64
C LEU A 100 4.48 2.14 8.43
N PHE A 101 3.19 2.23 8.09
CA PHE A 101 2.70 2.98 6.94
C PHE A 101 2.52 4.45 7.30
N TYR A 102 3.23 5.32 6.57
CA TYR A 102 3.23 6.76 6.85
C TYR A 102 2.02 7.45 6.21
N TYR A 103 1.74 7.11 4.96
CA TYR A 103 0.59 7.60 4.20
C TYR A 103 -0.30 6.43 3.80
N VAL A 104 -1.60 6.57 4.01
CA VAL A 104 -2.59 5.58 3.58
C VAL A 104 -3.64 6.30 2.74
N TRP A 105 -3.76 5.95 1.45
CA TRP A 105 -4.75 6.52 0.54
C TRP A 105 -5.85 5.49 0.29
N VAL A 106 -6.88 5.54 1.12
CA VAL A 106 -8.00 4.60 1.07
C VAL A 106 -8.81 4.84 -0.22
N GLN A 107 -9.09 3.78 -0.97
CA GLN A 107 -9.79 3.83 -2.25
C GLN A 107 -11.31 3.91 -2.04
N PHE A 108 -11.90 5.11 -2.08
CA PHE A 108 -13.34 5.36 -1.89
C PHE A 108 -14.14 5.27 -3.20
N TYR A 109 -13.88 4.21 -3.97
CA TYR A 109 -14.55 3.90 -5.23
C TYR A 109 -14.62 2.37 -5.42
N ASN A 110 -15.38 1.92 -6.43
CA ASN A 110 -15.65 0.52 -6.74
C ASN A 110 -16.25 -0.33 -5.59
N ASN A 111 -16.72 0.32 -4.52
CA ASN A 111 -17.26 -0.31 -3.33
C ASN A 111 -18.50 0.46 -2.85
N PRO A 112 -19.71 0.11 -3.33
CA PRO A 112 -20.97 0.75 -2.95
C PRO A 112 -21.19 1.00 -1.44
N PRO A 113 -20.76 0.10 -0.52
CA PRO A 113 -20.95 0.29 0.92
C PRO A 113 -20.18 1.48 1.52
N CYS A 114 -19.13 1.98 0.87
CA CYS A 114 -18.25 3.00 1.44
C CYS A 114 -17.82 4.09 0.45
N GLN A 115 -18.25 4.03 -0.82
CA GLN A 115 -18.00 5.10 -1.79
C GLN A 115 -19.06 6.21 -1.76
N TYR A 116 -18.79 7.30 -2.47
CA TYR A 116 -19.78 8.33 -2.74
C TYR A 116 -20.92 7.82 -3.63
N SER A 117 -22.16 8.25 -3.32
CA SER A 117 -23.33 8.10 -4.18
C SER A 117 -24.04 9.44 -4.34
N SER A 118 -24.64 9.68 -5.51
CA SER A 118 -25.46 10.88 -5.75
C SER A 118 -26.68 10.98 -4.82
N SER A 119 -27.12 9.86 -4.25
CA SER A 119 -28.22 9.82 -3.28
C SER A 119 -27.81 10.16 -1.85
N SER A 120 -26.54 9.96 -1.47
CA SER A 120 -26.05 10.21 -0.12
C SER A 120 -24.53 10.13 -0.04
N ILE A 121 -23.93 11.03 0.75
CA ILE A 121 -22.51 10.98 1.14
C ILE A 121 -22.26 10.13 2.39
N GLY A 122 -23.30 9.70 3.10
CA GLY A 122 -23.18 9.09 4.44
C GLY A 122 -22.26 7.87 4.49
N ASN A 123 -22.34 6.98 3.50
CA ASN A 123 -21.46 5.80 3.41
C ASN A 123 -19.97 6.16 3.39
N LEU A 124 -19.60 7.20 2.62
CA LEU A 124 -18.23 7.70 2.53
C LEU A 124 -17.80 8.34 3.85
N GLU A 125 -18.65 9.20 4.43
CA GLU A 125 -18.33 9.86 5.70
C GLU A 125 -18.13 8.86 6.85
N ASP A 126 -18.96 7.83 6.94
CA ASP A 126 -18.87 6.83 7.99
C ASP A 126 -17.63 5.95 7.84
N ALA A 127 -17.32 5.51 6.61
CA ALA A 127 -16.08 4.81 6.33
C ALA A 127 -14.85 5.69 6.58
N TRP A 128 -14.88 6.98 6.21
CA TRP A 128 -13.79 7.92 6.51
C TRP A 128 -13.53 8.05 8.02
N LYS A 129 -14.59 8.23 8.84
CA LYS A 129 -14.47 8.26 10.31
C LYS A 129 -13.82 6.99 10.85
N GLN A 130 -14.24 5.84 10.32
CA GLN A 130 -13.66 4.55 10.70
C GLN A 130 -12.16 4.49 10.39
N TRP A 131 -11.76 4.80 9.16
CA TRP A 131 -10.36 4.78 8.74
C TRP A 131 -9.47 5.75 9.53
N THR A 132 -9.96 6.96 9.83
CA THR A 132 -9.17 7.92 10.63
C THR A 132 -9.02 7.54 12.11
N THR A 133 -9.80 6.56 12.59
CA THR A 133 -9.79 6.09 13.98
C THR A 133 -9.06 4.75 14.14
N ASP A 134 -9.25 3.83 13.21
CA ASP A 134 -8.90 2.41 13.39
C ASP A 134 -7.46 2.06 13.05
N ILE A 135 -6.75 2.88 12.25
CA ILE A 135 -5.39 2.55 11.79
C ILE A 135 -4.31 3.47 12.37
N PRO A 136 -3.15 2.89 12.77
CA PRO A 136 -2.00 3.66 13.25
C PRO A 136 -1.19 4.24 12.09
N ALA A 137 -1.78 5.16 11.30
CA ALA A 137 -1.10 5.86 10.21
C ALA A 137 -0.87 7.34 10.55
N THR A 138 0.20 7.94 9.98
CA THR A 138 0.48 9.37 10.23
C THR A 138 -0.47 10.29 9.48
N LYS A 139 -0.82 9.94 8.23
CA LYS A 139 -1.85 10.63 7.45
C LYS A 139 -2.69 9.62 6.69
N VAL A 140 -4.00 9.89 6.67
CA VAL A 140 -4.97 9.21 5.82
C VAL A 140 -5.41 10.18 4.73
N PHE A 141 -5.46 9.70 3.49
CA PHE A 141 -5.87 10.44 2.30
C PHE A 141 -7.15 9.81 1.73
N LEU A 142 -7.98 10.66 1.13
CA LEU A 142 -9.20 10.27 0.44
C LEU A 142 -8.89 9.94 -1.02
N GLY A 143 -8.76 8.66 -1.36
CA GLY A 143 -8.52 8.20 -2.74
C GLY A 143 -9.80 8.22 -3.57
N LEU A 144 -9.77 8.92 -4.70
CA LEU A 144 -10.93 9.11 -5.59
C LEU A 144 -10.51 8.95 -7.06
N PRO A 145 -11.44 8.51 -7.94
CA PRO A 145 -11.21 8.52 -9.37
C PRO A 145 -11.20 9.97 -9.90
N ALA A 146 -10.26 10.27 -10.78
CA ALA A 146 -10.12 11.61 -11.36
C ALA A 146 -11.17 11.92 -12.45
N ALA A 147 -11.80 10.88 -13.02
CA ALA A 147 -12.82 11.01 -14.06
C ALA A 147 -13.87 9.89 -13.97
N PRO A 148 -15.09 10.09 -14.49
CA PRO A 148 -16.13 9.07 -14.51
C PRO A 148 -15.77 7.79 -15.27
N ALA A 149 -14.80 7.83 -16.18
CA ALA A 149 -14.33 6.65 -16.94
C ALA A 149 -13.16 5.91 -16.27
N SER A 150 -12.74 6.34 -15.07
CA SER A 150 -11.59 5.76 -14.36
C SER A 150 -11.95 4.64 -13.38
N PHE A 151 -13.22 4.21 -13.34
CA PHE A 151 -13.62 2.99 -12.64
C PHE A 151 -13.05 1.79 -13.41
N ARG A 152 -12.24 0.97 -12.73
CA ARG A 152 -11.80 -0.34 -13.22
C ARG A 152 -12.66 -1.43 -12.61
#